data_AF-A0AAV3P8M0-F1
#
_entry.id   AF-A0AAV3P8M0-F1
#
_cell.length_a   1.000
_cell.length_b   1.000
_cell.length_c   1.000
_cell.angle_alpha   90.00
_cell.angle_beta   90.00
_cell.angle_gamma   90.00
#
_symmetry.space_group_name_H-M   'P 1'
#
loop_
_entity.id
_entity.type
_entity.pdbx_description
1 polymer ?
#
loop_
_entity_poly.entity_id
_entity_poly.type
_entity_poly.pdbx_seq_one_letter_code
_entity_poly.pdbx_strand_id
1 'polypeptide(L)'
;MAAGYLMYGNENQKFARLWSYAKEMIDIIPGSTVIIKQEEQKFQRIYVCPSPLKKDFLAGCRRFLCLDGCFLKGAFKGQILAVVGLVADKDIYPVAWAVVEVENTDSWTWFVRLLKEDLMMDREPDSSILMTDQQKIAIKNELPDAVHRLCVKHLHANSSKRFTGKTLKKMMLKCVRAANEPYFKVKMQQLRNVIVEGYEALRCIDLRKWARYAFRPGRNCA
;
A
#
# COMPACT_ATOMS: atom_id res chain seq x y z
N MET A 1 25.57 -40.99 0.37
CA MET A 1 25.28 -39.56 0.21
C MET A 1 24.45 -39.35 -1.05
N ALA A 2 23.22 -38.85 -0.91
CA ALA A 2 22.47 -38.12 -1.94
C ALA A 2 21.34 -37.36 -1.23
N ALA A 3 21.66 -36.16 -0.74
CA ALA A 3 20.75 -35.24 -0.09
C ALA A 3 19.87 -34.54 -1.14
N GLY A 4 18.89 -35.26 -1.71
CA GLY A 4 18.10 -34.78 -2.85
C GLY A 4 16.59 -34.65 -2.62
N TYR A 5 16.04 -35.04 -1.46
CA TYR A 5 14.57 -35.22 -1.30
C TYR A 5 13.93 -34.59 -0.05
N LEU A 6 14.59 -33.67 0.66
CA LEU A 6 14.05 -33.08 1.91
C LEU A 6 13.68 -31.59 1.89
N MET A 7 13.86 -30.87 0.77
CA MET A 7 13.62 -29.41 0.73
C MET A 7 12.16 -29.00 0.47
N TYR A 8 11.30 -29.95 0.05
CA TYR A 8 9.88 -29.70 -0.18
C TYR A 8 9.04 -30.71 0.60
N GLY A 9 8.97 -30.54 1.93
CA GLY A 9 7.92 -31.19 2.73
C GLY A 9 6.52 -30.90 2.14
N ASN A 10 5.58 -31.82 2.33
CA ASN A 10 4.21 -31.72 1.84
C ASN A 10 3.63 -30.33 2.18
N GLU A 11 3.12 -29.63 1.18
CA GLU A 11 2.59 -28.27 1.32
C GLU A 11 1.53 -28.14 2.43
N ASN A 12 0.76 -29.20 2.69
CA ASN A 12 -0.19 -29.28 3.80
C ASN A 12 0.52 -29.29 5.17
N GLN A 13 1.68 -29.95 5.29
CA GLN A 13 2.47 -29.95 6.51
C GLN A 13 3.10 -28.58 6.79
N LYS A 14 3.42 -27.80 5.73
CA LYS A 14 3.92 -26.42 5.88
C LYS A 14 2.82 -25.50 6.39
N PHE A 15 1.59 -25.64 5.88
CA PHE A 15 0.44 -24.86 6.35
C PHE A 15 0.08 -25.18 7.80
N ALA A 16 0.20 -26.44 8.24
CA ALA A 16 -0.03 -26.84 9.62
C ALA A 16 0.87 -26.11 10.64
N ARG A 17 2.06 -25.68 10.23
CA ARG A 17 3.00 -24.93 11.09
C ARG A 17 2.66 -23.44 11.22
N LEU A 18 1.70 -22.92 10.47
CA LEU A 18 1.37 -21.49 10.47
C LEU A 18 1.00 -20.99 11.87
N TRP A 19 0.21 -21.78 12.62
CA TRP A 19 -0.15 -21.45 14.00
C TRP A 19 1.04 -21.49 14.95
N SER A 20 1.95 -22.46 14.79
CA SER A 20 3.19 -22.52 15.57
C SER A 20 4.06 -21.30 15.29
N TYR A 21 4.21 -20.88 14.03
CA TYR A 21 4.99 -19.68 13.68
C TYR A 21 4.33 -18.39 14.18
N ALA A 22 3.01 -18.29 14.09
CA ALA A 22 2.27 -17.15 14.63
C ALA A 22 2.46 -17.02 16.13
N LYS A 23 2.37 -18.15 16.85
CA LYS A 23 2.63 -18.20 18.29
C LYS A 23 4.07 -17.82 18.62
N GLU A 24 5.04 -18.44 17.95
CA GLU A 24 6.47 -18.18 18.16
C GLU A 24 6.79 -16.69 17.95
N MET A 25 6.19 -16.07 16.93
CA MET A 25 6.38 -14.64 16.65
C MET A 25 5.84 -13.75 17.79
N ILE A 26 4.69 -14.09 18.35
CA ILE A 26 4.11 -13.37 19.50
C ILE A 26 4.99 -13.57 20.74
N ASP A 27 5.48 -14.79 20.96
CA ASP A 27 6.30 -15.16 22.12
C ASP A 27 7.69 -14.48 22.06
N ILE A 28 8.36 -14.46 20.89
CA ILE A 28 9.67 -13.83 20.69
C ILE A 28 9.57 -12.30 20.62
N ILE A 29 8.51 -11.77 20.01
CA ILE A 29 8.34 -10.33 19.77
C ILE A 29 7.07 -9.81 20.45
N PRO A 30 7.10 -9.62 21.79
CA PRO A 30 5.94 -9.17 22.55
C PRO A 30 5.31 -7.88 21.99
N GLY A 31 3.98 -7.86 22.00
CA GLY A 31 3.17 -6.77 21.47
C GLY A 31 2.98 -6.78 19.95
N SER A 32 3.46 -7.84 19.25
CA SER A 32 3.16 -8.06 17.85
C SER A 32 1.75 -8.63 17.71
N THR A 33 1.05 -8.25 16.65
CA THR A 33 -0.29 -8.75 16.35
C THR A 33 -0.18 -9.79 15.26
N VAL A 34 -0.64 -11.02 15.53
CA VAL A 34 -0.84 -12.05 14.50
C VAL A 34 -2.25 -12.61 14.64
N ILE A 35 -3.07 -12.43 13.60
CA ILE A 35 -4.48 -12.87 13.60
C ILE A 35 -4.67 -13.83 12.43
N ILE A 36 -5.00 -15.08 12.74
CA ILE A 36 -5.35 -16.10 11.75
C ILE A 36 -6.86 -16.29 11.78
N LYS A 37 -7.52 -16.12 10.64
CA LYS A 37 -8.94 -16.43 10.45
C LYS A 37 -9.07 -17.77 9.72
N GLN A 38 -9.95 -18.61 10.24
CA GLN A 38 -10.25 -19.96 9.75
C GLN A 38 -11.77 -20.08 9.58
N GLU A 39 -12.19 -20.76 8.52
CA GLU A 39 -13.59 -21.05 8.23
C GLU A 39 -13.69 -22.52 7.83
N GLU A 40 -14.61 -23.28 8.43
CA GLU A 40 -14.78 -24.74 8.17
C GLU A 40 -13.47 -25.55 8.24
N GLN A 41 -12.61 -25.27 9.22
CA GLN A 41 -11.28 -25.90 9.37
C GLN A 41 -10.28 -25.61 8.25
N LYS A 42 -10.58 -24.65 7.37
CA LYS A 42 -9.70 -24.19 6.31
C LYS A 42 -9.16 -22.81 6.62
N PHE A 43 -7.87 -22.63 6.38
CA PHE A 43 -7.25 -21.32 6.42
C PHE A 43 -7.97 -20.37 5.47
N GLN A 44 -8.32 -19.17 5.96
CA GLN A 44 -8.92 -18.12 5.14
C GLN A 44 -7.93 -16.97 4.93
N ARG A 45 -7.43 -16.38 6.02
CA ARG A 45 -6.53 -15.23 5.96
C ARG A 45 -5.68 -15.10 7.22
N ILE A 46 -4.53 -14.46 7.10
CA ILE A 46 -3.66 -14.09 8.24
C ILE A 46 -3.30 -12.62 8.13
N TYR A 47 -3.22 -11.93 9.25
CA TYR A 47 -2.67 -10.59 9.43
C TYR A 47 -1.46 -10.66 10.36
N VAL A 48 -0.42 -9.90 10.03
CA VAL A 48 0.82 -9.81 10.82
C VAL A 48 1.24 -8.35 10.92
N CYS A 49 1.44 -7.88 12.15
CA CYS A 49 1.95 -6.54 12.48
C CYS A 49 3.01 -6.66 13.60
N PRO A 50 4.31 -6.66 13.25
CA PRO A 50 5.39 -6.77 14.23
C PRO A 50 5.47 -5.52 15.12
N SER A 51 5.61 -5.72 16.43
CA SER A 51 5.63 -4.63 17.40
C SER A 51 6.74 -3.59 17.19
N PRO A 52 7.98 -3.96 16.79
CA PRO A 52 9.03 -2.99 16.52
C PRO A 52 8.65 -2.06 15.36
N LEU A 53 8.14 -2.60 14.26
CA LEU A 53 7.79 -1.84 13.06
C LEU A 53 6.62 -0.89 13.31
N LYS A 54 5.63 -1.33 14.08
CA LYS A 54 4.54 -0.49 14.59
C LYS A 54 5.05 0.65 15.46
N LYS A 55 5.96 0.37 16.40
CA LYS A 55 6.54 1.40 17.28
C LYS A 55 7.36 2.42 16.49
N ASP A 56 8.17 1.95 15.55
CA ASP A 56 8.97 2.81 14.67
C ASP A 56 8.08 3.72 13.84
N PHE A 57 6.96 3.19 13.31
CA PHE A 57 5.97 4.00 12.60
C PHE A 57 5.35 5.08 13.49
N LEU A 58 4.93 4.71 14.69
CA LEU A 58 4.29 5.63 15.64
C LEU A 58 5.26 6.71 16.17
N ALA A 59 6.55 6.37 16.31
CA ALA A 59 7.61 7.30 16.70
C ALA A 59 8.08 8.19 15.54
N GLY A 60 7.83 7.79 14.30
CA GLY A 60 8.23 8.52 13.11
C GLY A 60 7.57 9.90 12.99
N CYS A 61 8.33 10.89 12.50
CA CYS A 61 7.84 12.26 12.29
C CYS A 61 6.75 12.37 11.20
N ARG A 62 6.60 11.35 10.35
CA ARG A 62 5.64 11.36 9.25
C ARG A 62 4.91 10.01 9.15
N ARG A 63 3.62 10.03 9.44
CA ARG A 63 2.71 8.88 9.29
C ARG A 63 2.31 8.71 7.81
N PHE A 64 3.24 8.26 6.98
CA PHE A 64 2.99 8.00 5.56
C PHE A 64 3.01 6.49 5.29
N LEU A 65 1.91 5.97 4.75
CA LEU A 65 1.74 4.56 4.44
C LEU A 65 1.41 4.38 2.95
N CYS A 66 2.11 3.44 2.30
CA CYS A 66 1.74 2.95 0.97
C CYS A 66 1.11 1.56 1.12
N LEU A 67 -0.09 1.37 0.59
CA LEU A 67 -0.79 0.09 0.60
C LEU A 67 -0.81 -0.48 -0.82
N ASP A 68 -0.48 -1.77 -0.95
CA ASP A 68 -0.49 -2.48 -2.23
C ASP A 68 -0.90 -3.95 -2.07
N GLY A 69 -1.41 -4.53 -3.16
CA GLY A 69 -1.80 -5.93 -3.25
C GLY A 69 -1.00 -6.66 -4.34
N CYS A 70 -0.59 -7.90 -4.09
CA CYS A 70 0.10 -8.71 -5.10
C CYS A 70 -0.37 -10.17 -5.07
N PHE A 71 -0.41 -10.81 -6.24
CA PHE A 71 -0.73 -12.23 -6.35
C PHE A 71 0.40 -13.11 -5.82
N LEU A 72 0.06 -14.07 -4.97
CA LEU A 72 0.99 -15.11 -4.56
C LEU A 72 1.20 -16.09 -5.72
N LYS A 73 2.44 -16.54 -5.89
CA LYS A 73 2.82 -17.61 -6.82
C LYS A 73 3.06 -18.89 -6.03
N GLY A 74 2.41 -19.98 -6.41
CA GLY A 74 2.56 -21.28 -5.75
C GLY A 74 1.31 -22.14 -5.95
N ALA A 75 1.30 -23.30 -5.29
CA ALA A 75 0.16 -24.20 -5.32
C ALA A 75 -1.08 -23.62 -4.64
N PHE A 76 -0.88 -22.83 -3.57
CA PHE A 76 -1.95 -22.09 -2.93
C PHE A 76 -2.11 -20.73 -3.60
N LYS A 77 -3.28 -20.55 -4.23
CA LYS A 77 -3.71 -19.25 -4.75
C LYS A 77 -4.05 -18.33 -3.58
N GLY A 78 -3.90 -17.04 -3.80
CA GLY A 78 -4.18 -16.01 -2.81
C GLY A 78 -3.46 -14.72 -3.16
N GLN A 79 -3.65 -13.71 -2.32
CA GLN A 79 -3.03 -12.41 -2.50
C GLN A 79 -2.41 -11.95 -1.19
N ILE A 80 -1.26 -11.29 -1.29
CA ILE A 80 -0.66 -10.57 -0.18
C ILE A 80 -1.10 -9.11 -0.27
N LEU A 81 -1.67 -8.60 0.81
CA LEU A 81 -1.88 -7.18 1.03
C LEU A 81 -0.76 -6.71 1.94
N ALA A 82 -0.04 -5.67 1.57
CA ALA A 82 1.04 -5.15 2.37
C ALA A 82 0.90 -3.65 2.55
N VAL A 83 1.34 -3.17 3.71
CA VAL A 83 1.53 -1.74 3.96
C VAL A 83 2.98 -1.48 4.30
N VAL A 84 3.56 -0.49 3.63
CA VAL A 84 4.92 -0.02 3.89
C VAL A 84 4.89 1.42 4.41
N GLY A 85 5.73 1.70 5.39
CA GLY A 85 5.98 3.04 5.90
C GLY A 85 7.07 3.72 5.10
N LEU A 86 7.01 5.05 4.99
CA LEU A 86 8.07 5.88 4.42
C LEU A 86 8.82 6.59 5.55
N VAL A 87 10.13 6.36 5.65
CA VAL A 87 11.01 7.09 6.57
C VAL A 87 11.53 8.39 5.94
N ALA A 88 12.10 9.28 6.77
CA ALA A 88 12.48 10.64 6.39
C ALA A 88 13.59 10.68 5.29
N ASP A 89 14.46 9.69 5.27
CA ASP A 89 15.53 9.46 4.28
C ASP A 89 15.04 8.84 2.96
N LYS A 90 13.72 8.63 2.81
CA LYS A 90 13.04 8.04 1.64
C LYS A 90 13.17 6.53 1.52
N ASP A 91 13.71 5.86 2.53
CA ASP A 91 13.63 4.42 2.59
C ASP A 91 12.20 3.96 2.92
N ILE A 92 11.89 2.72 2.55
CA ILE A 92 10.61 2.09 2.81
C ILE A 92 10.83 0.82 3.63
N TYR A 93 9.92 0.55 4.55
CA TYR A 93 9.94 -0.67 5.36
C TYR A 93 8.52 -1.23 5.49
N PRO A 94 8.35 -2.57 5.55
CA PRO A 94 7.05 -3.15 5.82
C PRO A 94 6.59 -2.78 7.22
N VAL A 95 5.34 -2.37 7.36
CA VAL A 95 4.71 -2.09 8.66
C VAL A 95 3.83 -3.27 9.07
N ALA A 96 3.00 -3.74 8.14
CA ALA A 96 2.15 -4.91 8.33
C ALA A 96 1.84 -5.58 6.99
N TRP A 97 1.38 -6.83 7.03
CA TRP A 97 0.91 -7.53 5.85
C TRP A 97 -0.18 -8.52 6.21
N ALA A 98 -0.95 -8.91 5.20
CA ALA A 98 -1.93 -9.96 5.28
C ALA A 98 -1.85 -10.88 4.07
N VAL A 99 -2.05 -12.17 4.27
CA VAL A 99 -2.34 -13.10 3.19
C VAL A 99 -3.84 -13.36 3.22
N VAL A 100 -4.50 -13.12 2.09
CA VAL A 100 -5.95 -13.20 1.91
C VAL A 100 -6.28 -14.10 0.73
N GLU A 101 -7.49 -14.65 0.75
CA GLU A 101 -8.00 -15.54 -0.28
C GLU A 101 -8.17 -14.83 -1.64
N VAL A 102 -8.67 -13.59 -1.61
CA VAL A 102 -8.89 -12.75 -2.78
C VAL A 102 -8.82 -11.28 -2.37
N GLU A 103 -8.36 -10.44 -3.28
CA GLU A 103 -8.36 -8.98 -3.13
C GLU A 103 -9.73 -8.43 -3.51
N ASN A 104 -10.56 -8.20 -2.51
CA ASN A 104 -11.91 -7.64 -2.66
C ASN A 104 -12.17 -6.63 -1.52
N THR A 105 -13.37 -6.03 -1.53
CA THR A 105 -13.73 -5.05 -0.50
C THR A 105 -13.72 -5.65 0.91
N ASP A 106 -14.11 -6.91 1.09
CA ASP A 106 -14.12 -7.57 2.40
C ASP A 106 -12.71 -7.75 2.96
N SER A 107 -11.80 -8.32 2.17
CA SER A 107 -10.42 -8.55 2.59
C SER A 107 -9.66 -7.24 2.86
N TRP A 108 -9.89 -6.21 2.04
CA TRP A 108 -9.38 -4.86 2.31
C TRP A 108 -9.98 -4.22 3.56
N THR A 109 -11.29 -4.36 3.78
CA THR A 109 -11.95 -3.80 4.97
C THR A 109 -11.40 -4.45 6.23
N TRP A 110 -11.25 -5.77 6.22
CA TRP A 110 -10.66 -6.53 7.31
C TRP A 110 -9.21 -6.11 7.59
N PHE A 111 -8.38 -6.02 6.55
CA PHE A 111 -6.98 -5.58 6.68
C PHE A 111 -6.85 -4.16 7.23
N VAL A 112 -7.63 -3.21 6.69
CA VAL A 112 -7.55 -1.79 7.08
C VAL A 112 -8.09 -1.58 8.49
N ARG A 113 -9.10 -2.34 8.95
CA ARG A 113 -9.57 -2.31 10.34
C ARG A 113 -8.47 -2.68 11.32
N LEU A 114 -7.82 -3.80 11.10
CA LEU A 114 -6.72 -4.27 11.96
C LEU A 114 -5.55 -3.28 11.95
N LEU A 115 -5.20 -2.77 10.76
CA LEU A 115 -4.15 -1.76 10.61
C LEU A 115 -4.48 -0.46 11.37
N LYS A 116 -5.74 0.01 11.27
CA LYS A 116 -6.23 1.20 11.96
C LYS A 116 -6.07 1.05 13.47
N GLU A 117 -6.47 -0.09 14.02
CA GLU A 117 -6.36 -0.40 15.45
C GLU A 117 -4.90 -0.45 15.90
N ASP A 118 -4.03 -1.14 15.16
CA ASP A 118 -2.63 -1.30 15.54
C ASP A 118 -1.82 0.00 15.46
N LEU A 119 -2.14 0.86 14.49
CA LEU A 119 -1.45 2.12 14.27
C LEU A 119 -2.19 3.33 14.85
N MET A 120 -3.27 3.10 15.60
CA MET A 120 -4.06 4.15 16.29
C MET A 120 -4.46 5.30 15.35
N MET A 121 -4.86 4.97 14.12
CA MET A 121 -5.01 5.95 13.03
C MET A 121 -6.24 6.86 13.18
N ASP A 122 -7.14 6.54 14.12
CA ASP A 122 -8.35 7.27 14.46
C ASP A 122 -8.16 8.35 15.54
N ARG A 123 -7.06 8.29 16.29
CA ARG A 123 -6.83 9.21 17.44
C ARG A 123 -6.48 10.64 17.03
N GLU A 124 -5.88 10.81 15.86
CA GLU A 124 -5.50 12.11 15.33
C GLU A 124 -6.02 12.25 13.89
N PRO A 125 -7.14 12.96 13.67
CA PRO A 125 -7.66 13.24 12.35
C PRO A 125 -6.59 13.85 11.46
N ASP A 126 -6.60 13.54 10.16
CA ASP A 126 -5.68 14.11 9.19
C ASP A 126 -4.17 13.76 9.42
N SER A 127 -3.83 12.94 10.41
CA SER A 127 -2.42 12.65 10.76
C SER A 127 -1.75 11.67 9.80
N SER A 128 -2.53 10.74 9.24
CA SER A 128 -2.02 9.69 8.36
C SER A 128 -2.22 10.03 6.88
N ILE A 129 -1.15 9.86 6.11
CA ILE A 129 -1.17 9.99 4.65
C ILE A 129 -1.14 8.58 4.07
N LEU A 130 -2.14 8.26 3.25
CA LEU A 130 -2.26 6.97 2.58
C LEU A 130 -1.97 7.13 1.10
N MET A 131 -1.13 6.27 0.54
CA MET A 131 -0.94 6.14 -0.89
C MET A 131 -1.39 4.76 -1.35
N THR A 132 -2.28 4.73 -2.33
CA THR A 132 -2.74 3.48 -2.95
C THR A 132 -2.70 3.56 -4.48
N ASP A 133 -2.87 2.42 -5.12
CA ASP A 133 -3.03 2.26 -6.56
C ASP A 133 -4.31 2.92 -7.12
N GLN A 134 -5.42 2.79 -6.40
CA GLN A 134 -6.74 3.34 -6.69
C GLN A 134 -7.53 3.62 -5.40
N GLN A 135 -8.62 4.39 -5.50
CA GLN A 135 -9.51 4.58 -4.35
C GLN A 135 -10.19 3.26 -4.00
N LYS A 136 -9.75 2.61 -2.92
CA LYS A 136 -10.44 1.43 -2.40
C LYS A 136 -11.56 1.90 -1.47
N ILE A 137 -12.78 1.46 -1.75
CA ILE A 137 -13.98 1.82 -0.97
C ILE A 137 -13.76 1.52 0.52
N ALA A 138 -13.11 0.38 0.82
CA ALA A 138 -12.73 -0.02 2.17
C ALA A 138 -11.93 1.06 2.91
N ILE A 139 -10.93 1.67 2.27
CA ILE A 139 -10.10 2.71 2.91
C ILE A 139 -10.93 3.96 3.20
N LYS A 140 -11.78 4.36 2.26
CA LYS A 140 -12.66 5.53 2.46
C LYS A 140 -13.63 5.32 3.62
N ASN A 141 -14.14 4.11 3.79
CA ASN A 141 -15.08 3.77 4.86
C ASN A 141 -14.39 3.64 6.22
N GLU A 142 -13.21 3.03 6.27
CA GLU A 142 -12.52 2.74 7.52
C GLU A 142 -11.65 3.90 8.03
N LEU A 143 -11.15 4.74 7.12
CA LEU A 143 -10.26 5.87 7.39
C LEU A 143 -10.71 7.12 6.61
N PRO A 144 -11.91 7.67 6.91
CA PRO A 144 -12.49 8.80 6.16
C PRO A 144 -11.66 10.08 6.27
N ASP A 145 -10.98 10.27 7.40
CA ASP A 145 -10.16 11.46 7.69
C ASP A 145 -8.71 11.34 7.22
N ALA A 146 -8.32 10.21 6.63
CA ALA A 146 -6.96 10.02 6.13
C ALA A 146 -6.75 10.76 4.81
N VAL A 147 -5.60 11.41 4.66
CA VAL A 147 -5.25 12.06 3.39
C VAL A 147 -4.88 11.01 2.37
N HIS A 148 -5.78 10.79 1.41
CA HIS A 148 -5.58 9.80 0.35
C HIS A 148 -4.82 10.38 -0.85
N ARG A 149 -3.79 9.66 -1.29
CA ARG A 149 -2.95 9.96 -2.46
C ARG A 149 -2.96 8.83 -3.46
N LEU A 150 -2.80 9.19 -4.72
CA LEU A 150 -2.66 8.23 -5.81
C LEU A 150 -1.18 7.98 -6.08
N CYS A 151 -0.82 6.71 -6.13
CA CYS A 151 0.53 6.31 -6.54
C CYS A 151 0.76 6.70 -8.00
N VAL A 152 1.80 7.50 -8.27
CA VAL A 152 2.12 8.01 -9.61
C VAL A 152 2.43 6.87 -10.59
N LYS A 153 3.02 5.77 -10.10
CA LYS A 153 3.28 4.56 -10.89
C LYS A 153 1.96 3.97 -11.39
N HIS A 154 0.95 3.89 -10.52
CA HIS A 154 -0.37 3.36 -10.85
C HIS A 154 -1.21 4.35 -11.65
N LEU A 155 -1.10 5.65 -11.36
CA LEU A 155 -1.68 6.72 -12.15
C LEU A 155 -1.20 6.62 -13.60
N HIS A 156 0.12 6.49 -13.81
CA HIS A 156 0.69 6.23 -15.12
C HIS A 156 0.21 4.89 -15.70
N ALA A 157 0.20 3.79 -14.93
CA ALA A 157 -0.22 2.48 -15.44
C ALA A 157 -1.67 2.47 -15.94
N ASN A 158 -2.57 3.12 -15.20
CA ASN A 158 -3.98 3.27 -15.56
C ASN A 158 -4.15 4.17 -16.79
N SER A 159 -3.35 5.24 -16.91
CA SER A 159 -3.29 6.05 -18.14
C SER A 159 -2.66 5.29 -19.32
N SER A 160 -1.67 4.42 -19.06
CA SER A 160 -0.91 3.73 -20.10
C SER A 160 -1.58 2.47 -20.64
N LYS A 161 -2.60 1.93 -19.95
CA LYS A 161 -3.54 0.96 -20.56
C LYS A 161 -4.21 1.53 -21.82
N ARG A 162 -4.22 2.87 -21.98
CA ARG A 162 -4.69 3.57 -23.17
C ARG A 162 -3.57 4.10 -24.08
N PHE A 163 -2.32 4.19 -23.60
CA PHE A 163 -1.19 4.81 -24.34
C PHE A 163 0.17 4.19 -23.99
N THR A 164 0.93 3.75 -24.98
CA THR A 164 2.29 3.21 -24.82
C THR A 164 3.34 4.31 -25.00
N GLY A 165 4.24 4.51 -24.02
CA GLY A 165 5.43 5.35 -24.25
C GLY A 165 6.19 5.85 -23.02
N LYS A 166 7.52 5.77 -23.05
CA LYS A 166 8.44 6.32 -22.02
C LYS A 166 8.30 7.85 -21.86
N THR A 167 7.81 8.55 -22.88
CA THR A 167 7.64 10.01 -22.92
C THR A 167 6.51 10.48 -22.01
N LEU A 168 5.38 9.76 -21.97
CA LEU A 168 4.24 10.08 -21.12
C LEU A 168 4.63 10.07 -19.64
N LYS A 169 5.29 8.98 -19.19
CA LYS A 169 5.80 8.86 -17.82
C LYS A 169 6.66 10.04 -17.40
N LYS A 170 7.59 10.46 -18.26
CA LYS A 170 8.50 11.59 -17.98
C LYS A 170 7.73 12.90 -17.86
N MET A 171 6.75 13.15 -18.72
CA MET A 171 5.94 14.38 -18.68
C MET A 171 4.98 14.42 -17.49
N MET A 172 4.30 13.30 -17.20
CA MET A 172 3.46 13.18 -16.01
C MET A 172 4.27 13.41 -14.73
N LEU A 173 5.48 12.85 -14.64
CA LEU A 173 6.35 13.06 -13.48
C LEU A 173 6.77 14.52 -13.31
N LYS A 174 6.96 15.27 -14.40
CA LYS A 174 7.21 16.73 -14.34
C LYS A 174 5.99 17.49 -13.80
N CYS A 175 4.78 17.08 -14.15
CA CYS A 175 3.55 17.67 -13.62
C CYS A 175 3.40 17.37 -12.12
N VAL A 176 3.54 16.10 -11.74
CA VAL A 176 3.49 15.64 -10.33
C VAL A 176 4.47 16.40 -9.45
N ARG A 177 5.71 16.59 -9.91
CA ARG A 177 6.81 17.20 -9.14
C ARG A 177 6.82 18.72 -9.16
N ALA A 178 5.88 19.37 -9.86
CA ALA A 178 5.85 20.81 -9.92
C ALA A 178 5.77 21.42 -8.52
N ALA A 179 6.64 22.40 -8.24
CA ALA A 179 6.78 22.98 -6.90
C ALA A 179 5.70 24.02 -6.58
N ASN A 180 5.14 24.66 -7.61
CA ASN A 180 4.12 25.70 -7.48
C ASN A 180 3.13 25.62 -8.64
N GLU A 181 2.00 26.29 -8.47
CA GLU A 181 0.91 26.30 -9.44
C GLU A 181 1.31 26.86 -10.82
N PRO A 182 2.05 27.98 -10.93
CA PRO A 182 2.47 28.48 -12.24
C PRO A 182 3.30 27.46 -13.02
N TYR A 183 4.28 26.83 -12.36
CA TYR A 183 5.10 25.80 -13.00
C TYR A 183 4.27 24.56 -13.37
N PHE A 184 3.32 24.17 -12.52
CA PHE A 184 2.39 23.07 -12.81
C PHE A 184 1.58 23.34 -14.08
N LYS A 185 0.99 24.54 -14.22
CA LYS A 185 0.22 24.94 -15.40
C LYS A 185 1.05 24.83 -16.68
N VAL A 186 2.30 25.30 -16.64
CA VAL A 186 3.24 25.16 -17.77
C VAL A 186 3.49 23.69 -18.13
N LYS A 187 3.70 22.81 -17.13
CA LYS A 187 3.90 21.38 -17.39
C LYS A 187 2.66 20.66 -17.90
N MET A 188 1.47 21.02 -17.40
CA MET A 188 0.20 20.50 -17.91
C MET A 188 -0.05 20.94 -19.36
N GLN A 189 0.30 22.18 -19.73
CA GLN A 189 0.21 22.64 -21.10
C GLN A 189 1.21 21.92 -22.02
N GLN A 190 2.44 21.71 -21.57
CA GLN A 190 3.43 20.90 -22.30
C GLN A 190 2.94 19.46 -22.51
N LEU A 191 2.30 18.86 -21.50
CA LEU A 191 1.68 17.55 -21.64
C LEU A 191 0.56 17.57 -22.67
N ARG A 192 -0.35 18.56 -22.62
CA ARG A 192 -1.47 18.69 -23.57
C ARG A 192 -0.99 18.78 -25.03
N ASN A 193 0.07 19.53 -25.28
CA ASN A 193 0.60 19.72 -26.64
C ASN A 193 1.19 18.44 -27.26
N VAL A 194 1.59 17.47 -26.43
CA VAL A 194 2.21 16.21 -26.89
C VAL A 194 1.24 15.04 -26.78
N ILE A 195 0.41 15.01 -25.73
CA ILE A 195 -0.51 13.93 -25.38
C ILE A 195 -1.78 14.52 -24.77
N VAL A 196 -2.73 14.90 -25.63
CA VAL A 196 -4.00 15.54 -25.24
C VAL A 196 -4.79 14.66 -24.28
N GLU A 197 -4.84 13.36 -24.52
CA GLU A 197 -5.59 12.40 -23.72
C GLU A 197 -4.97 12.18 -22.34
N GLY A 198 -3.64 12.27 -22.23
CA GLY A 198 -2.93 12.24 -20.95
C GLY A 198 -3.28 13.46 -20.10
N TYR A 199 -3.43 14.62 -20.74
CA TYR A 199 -3.94 15.83 -20.10
C TYR A 199 -5.41 15.67 -19.66
N GLU A 200 -6.28 15.14 -20.54
CA GLU A 200 -7.70 14.89 -20.22
C GLU A 200 -7.87 13.91 -19.05
N ALA A 201 -7.05 12.85 -19.00
CA ALA A 201 -7.08 11.88 -17.91
C ALA A 201 -6.67 12.51 -16.56
N LEU A 202 -5.69 13.42 -16.56
CA LEU A 202 -5.18 14.06 -15.35
C LEU A 202 -6.05 15.22 -14.86
N ARG A 203 -6.65 16.01 -15.76
CA ARG A 203 -7.41 17.21 -15.37
C ARG A 203 -8.66 16.89 -14.54
N CYS A 204 -9.22 15.70 -14.70
CA CYS A 204 -10.42 15.26 -13.99
C CYS A 204 -10.12 14.72 -12.58
N ILE A 205 -8.84 14.59 -12.21
CA ILE A 205 -8.43 14.03 -10.91
C ILE A 205 -8.09 15.18 -9.96
N ASP A 206 -8.68 15.15 -8.76
CA ASP A 206 -8.37 16.09 -7.69
C ASP A 206 -6.86 16.24 -7.46
N LEU A 207 -6.34 17.44 -7.70
CA LEU A 207 -4.92 17.78 -7.65
C LEU A 207 -4.31 17.49 -6.28
N ARG A 208 -5.09 17.57 -5.20
CA ARG A 208 -4.65 17.28 -3.83
C ARG A 208 -4.23 15.82 -3.63
N LYS A 209 -4.60 14.93 -4.56
CA LYS A 209 -4.27 13.50 -4.50
C LYS A 209 -2.97 13.12 -5.21
N TRP A 210 -2.45 13.97 -6.09
CA TRP A 210 -1.32 13.58 -6.97
C TRP A 210 -0.35 14.70 -7.35
N ALA A 211 -0.72 15.97 -7.25
CA ALA A 211 0.14 17.10 -7.62
C ALA A 211 0.83 17.68 -6.37
N ARG A 212 2.17 17.69 -6.35
CA ARG A 212 2.96 18.09 -5.17
C ARG A 212 2.64 19.49 -4.68
N TYR A 213 2.50 20.46 -5.58
CA TYR A 213 2.22 21.84 -5.20
C TYR A 213 0.87 22.01 -4.47
N ALA A 214 -0.07 21.07 -4.66
CA ALA A 214 -1.40 21.11 -4.04
C ALA A 214 -1.44 20.39 -2.68
N PHE A 215 -0.33 19.80 -2.23
CA PHE A 215 -0.25 19.16 -0.92
C PHE A 215 -0.10 20.22 0.18
N ARG A 216 -0.73 19.96 1.33
CA ARG A 216 -0.52 20.79 2.53
C ARG A 216 0.98 20.78 2.91
N PRO A 217 1.54 21.92 3.37
CA PRO A 217 2.92 22.00 3.87
C PRO A 217 3.23 20.89 4.88
N GLY A 218 4.47 20.38 4.86
CA GLY A 218 4.89 19.28 5.72
C GLY A 218 4.40 17.89 5.31
N ARG A 219 3.51 17.77 4.31
CA ARG A 219 2.95 16.48 3.89
C ARG A 219 3.52 15.91 2.59
N ASN A 220 4.51 16.51 1.93
CA ASN A 220 4.94 16.10 0.58
C ASN A 220 5.42 14.64 0.46
N CYS A 221 5.03 13.92 -0.60
CA CYS A 221 5.80 12.74 -1.05
C CYS A 221 7.15 13.25 -1.57
N ALA A 222 8.24 12.53 -1.31
CA ALA A 222 9.60 12.91 -1.73
C ALA A 222 9.71 13.28 -3.22
#